data_AF-A0A7L0V8D2-F1
#
_entry.id   AF-A0A7L0V8D2-F1
#
_cell.length_a   1.000
_cell.length_b   1.000
_cell.length_c   1.000
_cell.angle_alpha   90.00
_cell.angle_beta   90.00
_cell.angle_gamma   90.00
#
_symmetry.space_group_name_H-M   'P 1'
#
loop_
_entity.id
_entity.type
_entity.pdbx_description
1 polymer ?
#
loop_
_entity_poly.entity_id
_entity_poly.type
_entity_poly.pdbx_seq_one_letter_code
_entity_poly.pdbx_strand_id
1 'polypeptide(L)' 'DTGVSPGDVGIWIDPIDSTNEFIGGREDVAAIEGIAPGGLRSALVLVGAFDRHSGVPVLGVINEPFFQRDPQTHRYTQR' A
#
# COMPACT_ATOMS: atom_id res chain seq x y z
N ASP A 1 12.20 -22.55 -17.55
CA ASP A 1 11.37 -21.37 -17.25
C ASP A 1 10.12 -21.75 -16.50
N THR A 2 10.07 -21.42 -15.21
CA THR A 2 8.91 -21.60 -14.32
C THR A 2 8.17 -20.27 -14.12
N GLY A 3 8.15 -19.42 -15.15
CA GLY A 3 7.54 -18.08 -15.11
C GLY A 3 6.09 -18.13 -15.55
N VAL A 4 5.22 -17.39 -14.84
CA VAL A 4 3.84 -17.15 -15.30
C VAL A 4 3.88 -16.21 -16.50
N SER A 5 3.19 -16.57 -17.58
CA SER A 5 3.10 -15.74 -18.78
C SER A 5 2.32 -14.45 -18.46
N PRO A 6 2.76 -13.26 -18.90
CA PRO A 6 2.04 -12.01 -18.64
C PRO A 6 0.56 -12.02 -19.05
N GLY A 7 0.19 -12.76 -20.10
CA GLY A 7 -1.21 -12.89 -20.53
C GLY A 7 -2.10 -13.68 -19.58
N ASP A 8 -1.48 -14.52 -18.74
CA ASP A 8 -2.15 -15.36 -17.76
C ASP A 8 -2.22 -14.70 -16.37
N VAL A 9 -1.75 -13.45 -16.25
CA VAL A 9 -1.75 -12.69 -15.01
C VAL A 9 -2.99 -11.79 -14.92
N GLY A 10 -3.68 -11.86 -13.78
CA GLY A 10 -4.70 -10.90 -13.36
C GLY A 10 -4.12 -9.94 -12.34
N ILE A 11 -4.62 -8.70 -12.32
CA ILE A 11 -4.18 -7.66 -11.37
C ILE A 11 -5.37 -7.27 -10.49
N TRP A 12 -5.17 -7.28 -9.18
CA TRP A 12 -6.06 -6.67 -8.19
C TRP A 12 -5.44 -5.35 -7.73
N ILE A 13 -6.26 -4.30 -7.73
CA ILE A 13 -5.84 -2.96 -7.33
C ILE A 13 -6.78 -2.48 -6.24
N ASP A 14 -6.23 -2.18 -5.07
CA ASP A 14 -6.86 -1.28 -4.11
C ASP A 14 -6.12 0.07 -4.18
N PRO A 15 -6.74 1.09 -4.81
CA PRO A 15 -6.06 2.36 -5.01
C PRO A 15 -5.84 3.13 -3.70
N ILE A 16 -6.69 2.95 -2.69
CA ILE A 16 -6.58 3.55 -1.36
C ILE A 16 -7.22 2.62 -0.34
N ASP A 17 -6.41 1.73 0.22
CA ASP A 17 -6.79 0.95 1.40
C ASP A 17 -6.95 1.87 2.61
N SER A 18 -7.79 1.46 3.57
CA SER A 18 -8.09 2.23 4.78
C SER A 18 -8.65 3.62 4.47
N THR A 19 -9.62 3.68 3.55
CA THR A 19 -10.23 4.94 3.08
C THR A 19 -10.74 5.84 4.22
N ASN A 20 -11.20 5.26 5.34
CA ASN A 20 -11.57 6.01 6.53
C ASN A 20 -10.39 6.81 7.12
N GLU A 21 -9.24 6.17 7.30
CA GLU A 21 -8.03 6.85 7.81
C GLU A 21 -7.49 7.87 6.81
N PHE A 22 -7.59 7.59 5.50
CA PHE A 22 -7.26 8.55 4.44
C PHE A 22 -8.12 9.82 4.54
N ILE A 23 -9.44 9.66 4.61
CA ILE A 23 -10.39 10.79 4.75
C ILE A 23 -10.19 11.51 6.10
N GLY A 24 -9.90 10.75 7.16
CA GLY A 24 -9.65 11.29 8.49
C GLY A 24 -8.40 12.17 8.56
N GLY A 25 -7.40 11.95 7.68
CA GLY A 25 -6.30 12.87 7.45
C GLY A 25 -5.37 13.10 8.65
N ARG A 26 -5.40 12.21 9.67
CA ARG A 26 -4.60 12.39 10.89
C ARG A 26 -3.12 12.09 10.61
N GLU A 27 -2.27 13.10 10.75
CA GLU A 27 -0.82 13.01 10.50
C GLU A 27 -0.01 12.69 11.78
N ASP A 28 -0.54 13.02 12.94
CA ASP A 28 0.15 13.07 14.24
C ASP A 28 -0.06 11.82 15.10
N VAL A 29 -0.46 10.71 14.48
CA VAL A 29 -0.66 9.42 15.17
C VAL A 29 0.70 8.75 15.39
N ALA A 30 1.14 8.73 16.65
CA ALA A 30 2.39 8.08 17.03
C ALA A 30 2.34 6.56 16.83
N ALA A 31 3.44 6.00 16.33
CA ALA A 31 3.58 4.55 16.23
C ALA A 31 3.76 3.92 17.60
N ILE A 32 3.11 2.78 17.82
CA ILE A 32 3.23 1.96 19.03
C ILE A 32 4.07 0.75 18.63
N GLU A 33 5.26 0.60 19.22
CA GLU A 33 6.19 -0.48 18.89
C GLU A 33 6.53 -0.57 17.38
N GLY A 34 6.61 0.58 16.71
CA GLY A 34 6.87 0.69 15.27
C GLY A 34 5.64 0.54 14.38
N ILE A 35 4.50 0.13 14.92
CA ILE A 35 3.25 -0.07 14.19
C ILE A 35 2.42 1.22 14.24
N ALA A 36 1.90 1.69 13.09
CA ALA A 36 0.93 2.78 13.07
C ALA A 36 -0.44 2.24 13.49
N PRO A 37 -1.02 2.70 14.62
CA PRO A 37 -2.35 2.24 15.04
C PRO A 37 -3.48 2.90 14.23
N GLY A 38 -3.18 3.89 13.39
CA GLY A 38 -4.14 4.61 12.55
C GLY A 38 -3.49 5.83 11.88
N GLY A 39 -4.33 6.70 11.31
CA GLY A 39 -3.93 7.91 10.59
C GLY A 39 -3.44 7.64 9.18
N LEU A 40 -2.88 8.66 8.55
CA LEU A 40 -2.47 8.59 7.14
C LEU A 40 -1.44 7.48 6.84
N ARG A 41 -0.63 7.07 7.82
CA ARG A 41 0.29 5.93 7.62
C ARG A 41 -0.42 4.59 7.44
N SER A 42 -1.70 4.48 7.78
CA SER A 42 -2.52 3.29 7.53
C SER A 42 -3.17 3.27 6.14
N ALA A 43 -3.14 4.39 5.40
CA ALA A 43 -3.66 4.46 4.04
C ALA A 43 -2.59 3.99 3.04
N LEU A 44 -2.89 2.92 2.31
CA LEU A 44 -1.93 2.23 1.43
C LEU A 44 -2.43 2.19 -0.01
N VAL A 45 -1.50 2.04 -0.96
CA VAL A 45 -1.82 1.61 -2.32
C VAL A 45 -1.39 0.15 -2.45
N LEU A 46 -2.34 -0.72 -2.80
CA LEU A 46 -2.11 -2.16 -2.90
C LEU A 46 -2.30 -2.62 -4.35
N VAL A 47 -1.26 -3.25 -4.91
CA VAL A 47 -1.34 -3.89 -6.23
C VAL A 47 -0.88 -5.33 -6.10
N GLY A 48 -1.82 -6.26 -6.27
CA GLY A 48 -1.56 -7.69 -6.30
C GLY A 48 -1.62 -8.24 -7.72
N ALA A 49 -0.74 -9.17 -8.05
CA ALA A 49 -0.83 -9.96 -9.27
C ALA A 49 -1.07 -11.42 -8.93
N PHE A 50 -1.90 -12.11 -9.70
CA PHE A 50 -2.22 -13.52 -9.51
C PHE A 50 -2.30 -14.26 -10.83
N ASP A 51 -1.99 -15.55 -10.82
CA ASP A 51 -2.21 -16.44 -11.96
C ASP A 51 -3.72 -16.67 -12.14
N ARG A 52 -4.25 -16.39 -13.32
CA ARG A 52 -5.70 -16.41 -13.61
C ARG A 52 -6.29 -17.81 -13.62
N HIS A 53 -5.50 -18.84 -13.86
CA HIS A 53 -5.98 -20.21 -13.96
C HIS A 53 -6.13 -20.83 -12.56
N SER A 54 -5.15 -20.60 -11.70
CA SER A 54 -5.07 -21.17 -10.35
C SER A 54 -5.61 -20.25 -9.26
N GLY A 55 -5.65 -18.94 -9.50
CA GLY A 55 -5.98 -17.93 -8.50
C GLY A 55 -4.83 -17.62 -7.52
N VAL A 56 -3.67 -18.26 -7.68
CA VAL A 56 -2.54 -18.12 -6.75
C VAL A 56 -1.84 -16.77 -6.94
N PRO A 57 -1.54 -16.01 -5.85
CA PRO A 57 -0.79 -14.77 -5.95
C PRO A 57 0.66 -15.01 -6.40
N VAL A 58 1.17 -14.15 -7.28
CA VAL A 58 2.51 -14.27 -7.88
C VAL A 58 3.41 -13.06 -7.62
N LEU A 59 2.82 -11.90 -7.33
CA LEU A 59 3.53 -10.66 -6.97
C LEU A 59 2.63 -9.77 -6.10
N GLY A 60 3.22 -9.00 -5.21
CA GLY A 60 2.54 -7.94 -4.47
C GLY A 60 3.40 -6.68 -4.40
N VAL A 61 2.77 -5.53 -4.58
CA VAL A 61 3.34 -4.21 -4.33
C VAL A 61 2.48 -3.54 -3.27
N ILE A 62 3.15 -3.06 -2.22
CA ILE A 62 2.57 -2.24 -1.16
C ILE A 62 3.34 -0.94 -1.19
N ASN A 63 2.65 0.17 -1.36
CA ASN A 63 3.24 1.50 -1.26
C ASN A 63 2.59 2.25 -0.09
N GLU A 64 3.42 2.80 0.79
CA GLU A 64 3.03 3.64 1.92
C GLU A 64 3.24 5.12 1.54
N PRO A 65 2.23 5.83 0.99
CA PRO A 65 2.46 7.17 0.42
C PRO A 65 2.83 8.22 1.46
N PHE A 66 2.39 8.00 2.70
CA PHE A 66 2.53 8.93 3.82
C PHE A 66 3.54 8.44 4.87
N PHE A 67 4.57 7.70 4.45
CA PHE A 67 5.53 7.07 5.36
C PHE A 67 6.25 8.07 6.26
N GLN A 68 6.82 9.13 5.66
CA GLN A 68 7.52 10.17 6.41
C GLN A 68 7.25 11.55 5.78
N ARG A 69 6.95 12.54 6.62
CA ARG A 69 6.78 13.93 6.20
C ARG A 69 8.01 14.74 6.55
N ASP A 70 8.55 15.45 5.57
CA ASP A 70 9.62 16.42 5.79
C ASP A 70 9.07 17.63 6.57
N PRO A 71 9.61 17.96 7.76
CA PRO A 71 9.10 19.04 8.59
C PRO A 71 9.34 20.44 8.00
N GLN A 72 10.28 20.60 7.07
CA GLN A 72 10.60 21.88 6.44
C GLN A 72 9.81 22.08 5.14
N THR A 73 9.76 21.05 4.29
CA THR A 73 9.10 21.16 2.98
C THR A 73 7.64 20.71 3.00
N HIS A 74 7.21 20.07 4.08
CA HIS A 74 5.88 19.49 4.26
C HIS A 74 5.52 18.40 3.23
N ARG A 75 6.50 17.91 2.47
CA ARG A 75 6.33 16.85 1.48
C ARG A 75 6.43 15.48 2.12
N TYR A 76 5.69 14.53 1.57
CA TYR A 76 5.79 13.13 1.95
C TYR A 76 6.84 12.40 1.11
N THR A 77 7.59 11.53 1.77
CA THR A 77 8.30 10.43 1.14
C THR A 77 7.49 9.15 1.33
N GLN A 78 7.50 8.32 0.29
CA GLN A 78 6.82 7.03 0.27
C GLN A 78 7.83 5.89 0.41
N ARG A 79 7.34 4.71 0.79
CA ARG A 79 8.11 3.47 0.89
C ARG A 79 7.40 2.34 0.16
#